data_AF-A0A9P7D5R2-F1
#
_entry.id   AF-A0A9P7D5R2-F1
#
_cell.length_a   1.000
_cell.length_b   1.000
_cell.length_c   1.000
_cell.angle_alpha   90.00
_cell.angle_beta   90.00
_cell.angle_gamma   90.00
#
_symmetry.space_group_name_H-M   'P 1'
#
loop_
_entity.id
_entity.type
_entity.pdbx_description
1 polymer ?
#
loop_
_entity_poly.entity_id
_entity_poly.type
_entity_poly.pdbx_seq_one_letter_code
_entity_poly.pdbx_strand_id
1 'polypeptide(L)' 'LKPARVAEILRLVKIGNDLLEQQRQKVRDTIAKYADTFTITVKEVYPVSFKTFKLSFPPGATFSTKVNQRPLTPPQ' A
#
# COMPACT_ATOMS: atom_id res chain seq x y z
N LEU A 1 12.45 -14.37 7.99
CA LEU A 1 12.59 -13.06 8.70
C LEU A 1 13.04 -13.20 10.15
N LYS A 2 13.65 -12.14 10.71
CA LYS A 2 13.71 -11.94 12.17
C LYS A 2 12.28 -11.66 12.70
N PRO A 3 11.81 -12.32 13.77
CA PRO A 3 10.46 -12.12 14.31
C PRO A 3 10.17 -10.65 14.67
N ALA A 4 11.18 -9.92 15.12
CA ALA A 4 11.09 -8.48 15.38
C ALA A 4 10.67 -7.64 14.16
N ARG A 5 11.06 -8.05 12.94
CA ARG A 5 10.67 -7.33 11.70
C ARG A 5 9.21 -7.56 11.35
N VAL A 6 8.72 -8.78 11.54
CA VAL A 6 7.31 -9.13 11.32
C VAL A 6 6.42 -8.36 12.29
N ALA A 7 6.82 -8.29 13.57
CA ALA A 7 6.12 -7.51 14.58
C ALA A 7 6.05 -6.01 14.23
N GLU A 8 7.14 -5.44 13.72
CA GLU A 8 7.15 -4.03 13.30
C GLU A 8 6.25 -3.77 12.09
N ILE A 9 6.24 -4.67 11.10
CA ILE A 9 5.33 -4.56 9.94
C ILE A 9 3.86 -4.64 10.41
N LEU A 10 3.54 -5.59 11.29
CA LEU A 10 2.19 -5.71 11.85
C LEU A 10 1.77 -4.48 12.66
N ARG A 11 2.72 -3.80 13.31
CA ARG A 11 2.49 -2.53 14.02
C ARG A 11 2.21 -1.37 13.07
N LEU A 12 2.86 -1.33 11.91
CA LEU A 12 2.72 -0.27 10.91
C LEU A 12 1.45 -0.42 10.06
N VAL A 13 0.95 -1.64 9.89
CA VAL A 13 -0.26 -1.89 9.09
C VAL A 13 -1.53 -1.62 9.91
N LYS A 14 -2.32 -0.65 9.46
CA LYS A 14 -3.66 -0.39 10.02
C LYS A 14 -4.68 -1.34 9.41
N ILE A 15 -5.25 -2.24 10.21
CA ILE A 15 -6.35 -3.13 9.83
C ILE A 15 -7.67 -2.50 10.26
N GLY A 16 -8.66 -2.42 9.35
CA GLY A 16 -9.98 -1.84 9.63
C GLY A 16 -10.77 -2.60 10.70
N ASN A 17 -11.83 -1.93 11.20
CA ASN A 17 -12.76 -2.50 12.20
C ASN A 17 -13.93 -3.24 11.56
N ASP A 18 -13.97 -3.30 10.23
CA ASP A 18 -14.97 -3.96 9.38
C ASP A 18 -14.75 -5.49 9.25
N LEU A 19 -13.73 -6.02 9.92
CA LEU A 19 -13.40 -7.44 9.90
C LEU A 19 -13.77 -8.13 11.22
N LEU A 20 -14.36 -9.32 11.09
CA LEU A 20 -14.50 -10.27 12.19
C LEU A 20 -13.12 -10.71 12.70
N GLU A 21 -13.03 -11.14 13.95
CA GLU A 21 -11.74 -11.53 14.55
C GLU A 21 -11.04 -12.66 13.78
N GLN A 22 -11.79 -13.61 13.22
CA GLN A 22 -11.23 -14.67 12.37
C GLN A 22 -10.61 -14.12 11.08
N GLN A 23 -11.27 -13.12 10.47
CA GLN A 23 -10.78 -12.45 9.27
C GLN A 23 -9.56 -11.58 9.59
N ARG A 24 -9.60 -10.86 10.71
CA ARG A 24 -8.48 -10.07 11.23
C ARG A 24 -7.26 -10.94 11.47
N GLN A 25 -7.44 -12.14 12.04
CA GLN A 25 -6.35 -13.09 12.24
C GLN A 25 -5.79 -13.59 10.91
N LYS A 26 -6.65 -13.96 9.95
CA LYS A 26 -6.22 -14.36 8.60
C LYS A 26 -5.41 -13.26 7.90
N VAL A 27 -5.79 -12.00 8.08
CA VAL A 27 -5.02 -10.85 7.56
C VAL A 27 -3.64 -10.77 8.22
N ARG A 28 -3.55 -10.88 9.55
CA ARG A 28 -2.28 -10.89 10.28
C ARG A 28 -1.36 -12.03 9.83
N ASP A 29 -1.91 -13.24 9.68
CA ASP A 29 -1.16 -14.42 9.23
C ASP A 29 -0.66 -14.24 7.79
N THR A 30 -1.47 -13.62 6.93
CA THR A 30 -1.09 -13.30 5.55
C THR A 30 0.05 -12.29 5.51
N ILE A 31 -0.05 -11.21 6.31
CA ILE A 31 1.02 -10.21 6.42
C ILE A 31 2.30 -10.86 6.94
N ALA A 32 2.21 -11.72 7.95
CA ALA A 32 3.37 -12.43 8.50
C ALA A 32 4.01 -13.37 7.47
N LYS A 33 3.20 -14.11 6.70
CA LYS A 33 3.65 -15.01 5.64
C LYS A 33 4.40 -14.29 4.53
N TYR A 34 3.94 -13.09 4.16
CA TYR A 34 4.53 -12.30 3.07
C TYR A 34 5.35 -11.09 3.58
N ALA A 35 5.73 -11.08 4.85
CA ALA A 35 6.52 -10.00 5.44
C ALA A 35 7.85 -9.81 4.70
N ASP A 36 8.41 -10.89 4.12
CA ASP A 36 9.63 -10.87 3.32
C ASP A 36 9.46 -9.99 2.07
N THR A 37 8.27 -10.02 1.44
CA THR A 37 7.91 -9.22 0.26
C THR A 37 7.87 -7.73 0.57
N PHE A 38 7.42 -7.34 1.77
CA PHE A 38 7.49 -5.94 2.24
C PHE A 38 8.92 -5.51 2.57
N THR A 39 9.80 -6.45 2.94
CA THR A 39 11.21 -6.17 3.26
C THR A 39 12.15 -6.13 2.07
N ILE A 40 11.66 -6.24 0.82
CA ILE A 40 12.45 -5.85 -0.35
C ILE A 40 12.50 -4.30 -0.41
N THR A 41 13.45 -3.78 0.37
CA THR A 41 14.31 -2.65 0.00
C THR A 41 13.66 -1.32 -0.39
N VAL A 42 12.99 -0.64 0.54
CA VAL A 42 12.98 0.85 0.51
C VAL A 42 14.42 1.40 0.74
N LYS A 43 15.35 0.56 1.19
CA LYS A 43 16.78 0.86 1.28
C LYS A 43 17.45 1.18 -0.06
N GLU A 44 16.84 0.82 -1.19
CA GLU A 44 17.36 1.14 -2.53
C GLU A 44 16.64 2.31 -3.21
N VAL A 45 15.70 2.96 -2.53
CA VAL A 45 15.19 4.25 -2.99
C VAL A 45 16.05 5.33 -2.33
N TYR A 46 17.19 5.63 -2.94
CA TYR A 46 17.88 6.87 -2.63
C TYR A 46 16.90 8.02 -2.89
N PRO A 47 16.62 8.89 -1.90
CA PRO A 47 15.86 10.09 -2.16
C PRO A 47 16.65 10.89 -3.20
N VAL A 48 16.06 11.03 -4.39
CA VAL A 48 16.63 11.84 -5.46
C VAL A 48 16.53 13.31 -5.00
N SER A 49 17.63 13.84 -4.47
CA SER A 49 17.70 15.22 -3.95
C SER A 49 17.44 16.29 -5.02
N PHE A 50 17.60 15.94 -6.30
CA PHE A 50 17.37 16.83 -7.42
C PHE A 50 15.94 16.80 -7.98
N LYS A 51 15.05 15.94 -7.47
CA LYS A 51 13.68 15.82 -8.01
C LYS A 51 12.65 15.50 -6.93
N THR A 52 12.10 16.56 -6.33
CA THR A 52 10.87 16.46 -5.55
C THR A 52 9.69 16.34 -6.51
N PHE A 53 8.97 15.21 -6.48
CA PHE A 53 7.67 15.12 -7.15
C PHE A 53 6.66 15.96 -6.36
N LYS A 54 6.62 17.26 -6.66
CA LYS A 54 5.68 18.21 -6.04
C LYS A 54 4.38 18.15 -6.82
N LEU A 55 3.37 17.50 -6.25
CA LEU A 55 2.00 17.59 -6.73
C LEU A 55 1.47 18.99 -6.43
N SER A 56 1.67 19.94 -7.34
CA SER A 56 1.06 21.27 -7.26
C SER A 56 -0.36 21.19 -7.80
N PHE A 57 -1.34 21.11 -6.90
CA PHE A 57 -2.75 21.20 -7.25
C PHE A 57 -3.23 22.64 -7.05
N PRO A 58 -3.96 23.23 -8.02
CA PRO A 58 -4.55 24.55 -7.80
C PRO A 58 -5.60 24.49 -6.67
N PRO A 59 -5.77 25.57 -5.88
CA PRO A 59 -6.82 25.65 -4.88
C PRO A 59 -8.20 25.41 -5.52
N GLY A 60 -8.96 24.46 -4.97
CA GLY A 60 -10.27 24.08 -5.52
C GLY A 60 -10.24 23.04 -6.65
N ALA A 61 -9.08 22.43 -6.94
CA ALA A 61 -9.01 21.35 -7.92
C ALA A 61 -9.88 20.15 -7.49
N THR A 62 -10.87 19.81 -8.32
CA THR A 62 -11.66 18.59 -8.18
C THR A 62 -11.06 17.50 -9.06
N PHE A 63 -10.57 16.42 -8.44
CA PHE A 63 -10.10 15.24 -9.15
C PHE A 63 -11.25 14.26 -9.31
N SER A 64 -11.34 13.60 -10.48
CA SER A 64 -12.27 12.49 -10.65
C SER A 64 -11.88 11.36 -9.71
N THR A 65 -12.72 11.07 -8.72
CA THR A 65 -12.63 9.86 -7.89
C THR A 65 -13.23 8.64 -8.58
N LYS A 66 -13.87 8.83 -9.75
CA LYS A 66 -14.42 7.74 -10.55
C LYS A 66 -13.28 6.98 -11.22
N VAL A 67 -13.18 5.69 -10.90
CA VAL A 67 -12.34 4.75 -11.64
C VAL A 67 -13.08 4.41 -12.92
N ASN A 68 -12.68 5.05 -14.04
CA ASN A 68 -13.12 4.59 -15.35
C ASN A 68 -12.38 3.28 -15.63
N GLN A 69 -13.08 2.15 -15.54
CA GLN A 69 -12.53 0.89 -16.03
C GLN A 69 -12.20 1.06 -17.51
N ARG A 70 -11.02 0.59 -17.92
CA ARG A 70 -10.74 0.45 -19.35
C ARG A 70 -11.81 -0.48 -19.94
N PRO A 71 -12.40 -0.13 -21.09
CA PRO A 71 -13.33 -1.01 -21.77
C PRO A 71 -12.70 -2.39 -21.94
N LEU A 72 -13.39 -3.43 -21.49
CA LEU A 72 -12.93 -4.82 -21.65
C LEU A 72 -13.18 -5.35 -23.07
N THR A 73 -13.89 -4.57 -23.90
CA THR A 73 -14.15 -4.88 -25.30
C THR A 73 -13.08 -4.26 -26.20
N PRO A 74 -12.50 -5.04 -27.14
CA PRO A 74 -11.61 -4.49 -28.16
C PRO A 74 -12.36 -3.51 -29.09
N PRO A 75 -11.65 -2.56 -29.73
CA PRO A 75 -12.24 -1.65 -30.70
C PRO A 75 -12.92 -2.45 -31.82
N GLN A 76 -14.16 -2.08 -32.14
CA GLN A 76 -14.90 -2.63 -33.29
C GLN A 76 -14.35 -2.08 -34.60
#